data_AF-A0A2S6WFP0-F1
#
_entry.id   AF-A0A2S6WFP0-F1
#
_cell.length_a   1.000
_cell.length_b   1.000
_cell.length_c   1.000
_cell.angle_alpha   90.00
_cell.angle_beta   90.00
_cell.angle_gamma   90.00
#
_symmetry.space_group_name_H-M   'P 1'
#
loop_
_entity.id
_entity.type
_entity.pdbx_description
1 polymer ?
#
loop_
_entity_poly.entity_id
_entity_poly.type
_entity_poly.pdbx_seq_one_letter_code
_entity_poly.pdbx_strand_id
1 'polypeptide(L)'
;MELATPPPAARAPVAWYSWWLMPLGLGGGTVAATFMSSERITTAVAGIAATAAGAVCVRLLLRTRAQLHRAEGSFRATQAEHNMQWQQHVAGLERKFSADRAGLESQLNEQNAAYERRLADQSATYESQLADQRATYESQLADRSRAYEERLTEQATSYEAQLADQAEVWQEQLSHQLAAVARLADEQLPDAMTKLRAGDAIDDLLPTVNQCAKVSSELQAELRKLLRTSLIGLEAEFDRSTSAEQAVISIGNRIHVLTSKLRGRLHEMQGEHGRLPAVARGLMELDQELGPADSLAASIGVLGGSDRPGRQWQEPQRLLSVVRGGIGRIKDFHRIQVRHLPELGVDGGLVDHLTLILAHLLDNAARYSPPTEPVLISGKEVPNGVGIEIQDSGKGLSEEKKREAEHALAGTAPGAGLGGITEDANIGLRVVGALARRYGIRVTFADSPWLGTSVVVVVPHKYFSPLPTAAPAPEARTAAAAPARETATAPEPRAAEAATGQTTPGGLPRRRSKRNETEAPRAAERSDRVTVAAVPPDASFSGLAAFATAGREAAEASEPADDRDTLAGREYTEHRTEESDHSS
;
A
#
# COMPACT_ATOMS: atom_id res chain seq x y z
N MET A 1 14.21 -67.51 -80.37
CA MET A 1 13.20 -68.43 -80.92
C MET A 1 13.46 -68.55 -82.41
N GLU A 2 14.36 -69.47 -82.77
CA GLU A 2 14.38 -70.01 -84.13
C GLU A 2 13.19 -70.97 -84.31
N LEU A 3 12.60 -70.88 -85.50
CA LEU A 3 12.16 -71.98 -86.35
C LEU A 3 12.29 -73.39 -85.76
N ALA A 4 11.14 -74.05 -85.59
CA ALA A 4 11.05 -75.50 -85.61
C ALA A 4 10.30 -75.89 -86.89
N THR A 5 11.00 -76.50 -87.84
CA THR A 5 10.39 -77.30 -88.91
C THR A 5 10.63 -78.78 -88.61
N PRO A 6 9.73 -79.65 -89.08
CA PRO A 6 10.24 -80.85 -89.73
C PRO A 6 9.57 -81.07 -91.10
N PRO A 7 10.33 -81.45 -92.14
CA PRO A 7 9.80 -81.91 -93.43
C PRO A 7 9.59 -83.44 -93.43
N PRO A 8 9.01 -84.02 -94.51
CA PRO A 8 8.04 -85.12 -94.42
C PRO A 8 8.65 -86.53 -94.42
N ALA A 9 7.97 -87.45 -93.75
CA ALA A 9 8.22 -88.89 -93.83
C ALA A 9 7.59 -89.48 -95.12
N ALA A 10 8.43 -89.89 -96.07
CA ALA A 10 8.02 -90.74 -97.18
C ALA A 10 7.96 -92.21 -96.72
N ARG A 11 6.79 -92.86 -96.85
CA ARG A 11 6.66 -94.33 -96.81
C ARG A 11 6.75 -94.89 -98.24
N ALA A 12 7.43 -96.03 -98.35
CA ALA A 12 7.80 -96.73 -99.58
C ALA A 12 6.63 -97.46 -100.28
N PRO A 13 6.71 -97.68 -101.60
CA PRO A 13 5.77 -98.52 -102.34
C PRO A 13 6.18 -100.01 -102.25
N VAL A 14 5.20 -100.87 -102.01
CA VAL A 14 5.35 -102.34 -102.01
C VAL A 14 4.55 -102.92 -103.17
N ALA A 15 5.15 -103.95 -103.80
CA ALA A 15 4.55 -104.92 -104.71
C ALA A 15 4.64 -104.65 -106.24
N TRP A 16 5.88 -104.72 -106.76
CA TRP A 16 6.18 -105.32 -108.08
C TRP A 16 6.56 -106.81 -107.89
N TYR A 17 5.70 -107.61 -107.25
CA TYR A 17 5.94 -109.04 -107.05
C TYR A 17 4.70 -109.85 -107.44
N SER A 18 4.37 -109.89 -108.73
CA SER A 18 3.43 -110.90 -109.28
C SER A 18 3.70 -111.35 -110.73
N TRP A 19 4.85 -111.01 -111.32
CA TRP A 19 5.26 -111.53 -112.64
C TRP A 19 6.02 -112.87 -112.61
N TRP A 20 6.15 -113.50 -111.44
CA TRP A 20 7.07 -114.64 -111.24
C TRP A 20 6.43 -116.02 -111.12
N LEU A 21 5.11 -116.20 -111.26
CA LEU A 21 4.47 -117.51 -111.06
C LEU A 21 3.88 -118.21 -112.30
N MET A 22 3.92 -117.65 -113.51
CA MET A 22 3.29 -118.26 -114.69
C MET A 22 4.19 -118.71 -115.87
N PRO A 23 5.53 -118.87 -115.72
CA PRO A 23 6.27 -119.77 -116.61
C PRO A 23 6.46 -121.18 -116.03
N LEU A 24 6.01 -121.43 -114.79
CA LEU A 24 6.11 -122.75 -114.13
C LEU A 24 4.98 -123.73 -114.51
N GLY A 25 4.09 -123.36 -115.44
CA GLY A 25 3.38 -124.32 -116.28
C GLY A 25 4.19 -124.57 -117.55
N LEU A 26 5.35 -125.22 -117.47
CA LEU A 26 5.42 -126.69 -117.62
C LEU A 26 4.38 -127.13 -118.66
N GLY A 27 4.76 -127.30 -119.92
CA GLY A 27 5.84 -128.24 -120.25
C GLY A 27 5.45 -129.70 -119.94
N GLY A 28 4.17 -129.96 -119.61
CA GLY A 28 3.61 -131.31 -119.50
C GLY A 28 3.03 -131.87 -120.81
N GLY A 29 2.84 -131.04 -121.85
CA GLY A 29 2.09 -131.42 -123.06
C GLY A 29 2.93 -131.87 -124.27
N THR A 30 4.24 -132.00 -124.16
CA THR A 30 5.13 -132.44 -125.27
C THR A 30 5.47 -133.94 -125.25
N VAL A 31 4.89 -134.75 -124.35
CA VAL A 31 5.31 -136.17 -124.19
C VAL A 31 4.29 -137.19 -124.73
N ALA A 32 3.03 -136.84 -124.95
CA ALA A 32 2.02 -137.81 -125.41
C ALA A 32 1.67 -137.65 -126.91
N ALA A 33 2.13 -138.61 -127.73
CA ALA A 33 1.84 -138.86 -129.14
C ALA A 33 2.55 -137.92 -130.15
N THR A 34 3.80 -138.09 -130.60
CA THR A 34 4.82 -139.18 -130.61
C THR A 34 4.47 -140.54 -131.23
N PHE A 35 3.29 -140.74 -131.82
CA PHE A 35 3.06 -141.92 -132.67
C PHE A 35 2.38 -141.53 -133.99
N MET A 36 3.10 -141.77 -135.10
CA MET A 36 2.85 -141.42 -136.51
C MET A 36 3.37 -140.00 -136.84
N SER A 37 4.56 -139.77 -137.41
CA SER A 37 5.28 -140.45 -138.48
C SER A 37 6.77 -140.04 -138.47
N SER A 38 7.61 -140.77 -139.19
CA SER A 38 9.08 -140.78 -139.15
C SER A 38 9.74 -139.54 -139.76
N GLU A 39 10.40 -138.69 -138.95
CA GLU A 39 11.80 -138.20 -139.10
C GLU A 39 12.13 -137.14 -138.01
N ARG A 40 13.28 -137.29 -137.33
CA ARG A 40 13.68 -136.56 -136.10
C ARG A 40 14.88 -135.65 -136.39
N ILE A 41 14.86 -134.38 -135.93
CA ILE A 41 16.06 -133.56 -135.52
C ILE A 41 15.68 -132.17 -134.91
N THR A 42 14.49 -131.60 -135.13
CA THR A 42 14.23 -130.16 -134.83
C THR A 42 13.74 -129.80 -133.42
N THR A 43 13.37 -130.75 -132.55
CA THR A 43 12.72 -130.44 -131.27
C THR A 43 13.64 -130.36 -130.05
N ALA A 44 14.87 -130.88 -130.12
CA ALA A 44 15.82 -130.86 -129.00
C ALA A 44 16.52 -129.50 -128.79
N VAL A 45 16.64 -128.68 -129.84
CA VAL A 45 17.38 -127.40 -129.78
C VAL A 45 16.57 -126.28 -129.11
N ALA A 46 15.24 -126.32 -129.21
CA ALA A 46 14.38 -125.27 -128.66
C ALA A 46 14.30 -125.26 -127.12
N GLY A 47 14.42 -126.42 -126.46
CA GLY A 47 14.33 -126.52 -124.99
C GLY A 47 15.57 -126.00 -124.25
N ILE A 48 16.76 -126.13 -124.85
CA ILE A 48 18.02 -125.66 -124.26
C ILE A 48 18.12 -124.13 -124.31
N ALA A 49 17.59 -123.50 -125.36
CA ALA A 49 17.59 -122.03 -125.49
C ALA A 49 16.74 -121.33 -124.42
N ALA A 50 15.59 -121.90 -124.05
CA ALA A 50 14.68 -121.29 -123.08
C ALA A 50 15.20 -121.33 -121.64
N THR A 51 15.87 -122.42 -121.25
CA THR A 51 16.46 -122.57 -119.90
C THR A 51 17.69 -121.68 -119.70
N ALA A 52 18.51 -121.49 -120.74
CA ALA A 52 19.61 -120.53 -120.73
C ALA A 52 19.12 -119.08 -120.55
N ALA A 53 18.03 -118.70 -121.23
CA ALA A 53 17.46 -117.36 -121.11
C ALA A 53 16.88 -117.07 -119.71
N GLY A 54 16.20 -118.06 -119.09
CA GLY A 54 15.66 -117.92 -117.73
C GLY A 54 16.73 -117.72 -116.66
N ALA A 55 17.83 -118.48 -116.73
CA ALA A 55 18.95 -118.34 -115.80
C ALA A 55 19.66 -116.97 -115.94
N VAL A 56 19.75 -116.43 -117.16
CA VAL A 56 20.31 -115.09 -117.42
C VAL A 56 19.43 -114.00 -116.80
N CYS A 57 18.10 -114.10 -116.91
CA CYS A 57 17.17 -113.14 -116.31
C CYS A 57 17.21 -113.13 -114.77
N VAL A 58 17.22 -114.30 -114.13
CA VAL A 58 17.33 -114.42 -112.66
C VAL A 58 18.66 -113.82 -112.18
N ARG A 59 19.75 -114.12 -112.91
CA ARG A 59 21.09 -113.61 -112.59
C ARG A 59 21.18 -112.10 -112.76
N LEU A 60 20.52 -111.53 -113.77
CA LEU A 60 20.42 -110.08 -113.96
C LEU A 60 19.61 -109.41 -112.83
N LEU A 61 18.49 -109.99 -112.41
CA LEU A 61 17.66 -109.43 -111.33
C LEU A 61 18.32 -109.48 -109.95
N LEU A 62 19.02 -110.57 -109.63
CA LEU A 62 19.82 -110.64 -108.41
C LEU A 62 21.00 -109.65 -108.47
N ARG A 63 21.59 -109.44 -109.65
CA ARG A 63 22.68 -108.48 -109.86
C ARG A 63 22.19 -107.03 -109.72
N THR A 64 21.02 -106.69 -110.24
CA THR A 64 20.44 -105.34 -110.12
C THR A 64 19.97 -105.04 -108.69
N ARG A 65 19.34 -106.00 -108.00
CA ARG A 65 18.95 -105.82 -106.58
C ARG A 65 20.16 -105.66 -105.67
N ALA A 66 21.21 -106.45 -105.89
CA ALA A 66 22.46 -106.31 -105.14
C ALA A 66 23.21 -105.01 -105.46
N GLN A 67 23.06 -104.45 -106.67
CA GLN A 67 23.60 -103.14 -107.04
C GLN A 67 22.81 -102.00 -106.40
N LEU A 68 21.47 -102.08 -106.35
CA LEU A 68 20.62 -101.07 -105.71
C LEU A 68 20.84 -100.98 -104.20
N HIS A 69 20.92 -102.10 -103.48
CA HIS A 69 21.24 -102.07 -102.05
C HIS A 69 22.67 -101.58 -101.78
N ARG A 70 23.63 -101.87 -102.67
CA ARG A 70 24.98 -101.31 -102.58
C ARG A 70 24.98 -99.80 -102.83
N ALA A 71 24.21 -99.31 -103.81
CA ALA A 71 24.08 -97.89 -104.11
C ALA A 71 23.37 -97.12 -102.97
N GLU A 72 22.30 -97.68 -102.41
CA GLU A 72 21.58 -97.11 -101.26
C GLU A 72 22.45 -97.12 -99.99
N GLY A 73 23.19 -98.21 -99.76
CA GLY A 73 24.18 -98.30 -98.69
C GLY A 73 25.30 -97.27 -98.84
N SER A 74 25.85 -97.11 -100.05
CA SER A 74 26.88 -96.10 -100.32
C SER A 74 26.35 -94.67 -100.19
N PHE A 75 25.11 -94.41 -100.60
CA PHE A 75 24.48 -93.09 -100.49
C PHE A 75 24.18 -92.73 -99.03
N ARG A 76 23.66 -93.68 -98.23
CA ARG A 76 23.46 -93.46 -96.79
C ARG A 76 24.78 -93.29 -96.05
N ALA A 77 25.83 -94.01 -96.45
CA ALA A 77 27.16 -93.85 -95.88
C ALA A 77 27.74 -92.46 -96.19
N THR A 78 27.71 -92.01 -97.45
CA THR A 78 28.16 -90.64 -97.80
C THR A 78 27.30 -89.57 -97.15
N GLN A 79 25.99 -89.75 -97.04
CA GLN A 79 25.11 -88.80 -96.36
C GLN A 79 25.36 -88.74 -94.84
N ALA A 80 25.66 -89.87 -94.20
CA ALA A 80 26.04 -89.93 -92.79
C ALA A 80 27.41 -89.26 -92.56
N GLU A 81 28.39 -89.50 -93.44
CA GLU A 81 29.69 -88.81 -93.42
C GLU A 81 29.53 -87.30 -93.60
N HIS A 82 28.69 -86.84 -94.54
CA HIS A 82 28.43 -85.42 -94.76
C HIS A 82 27.73 -84.77 -93.55
N ASN A 83 26.73 -85.44 -92.96
CA ASN A 83 26.09 -84.98 -91.73
C ASN A 83 27.07 -84.92 -90.55
N MET A 84 27.97 -85.90 -90.42
CA MET A 84 28.97 -85.92 -89.36
C MET A 84 30.01 -84.80 -89.54
N GLN A 85 30.49 -84.58 -90.76
CA GLN A 85 31.37 -83.46 -91.11
C GLN A 85 30.67 -82.12 -90.84
N TRP A 86 29.38 -82.01 -91.17
CA TRP A 86 28.63 -80.78 -90.94
C TRP A 86 28.39 -80.50 -89.46
N GLN A 87 28.06 -81.52 -88.66
CA GLN A 87 27.96 -81.40 -87.20
C GLN A 87 29.31 -81.05 -86.56
N GLN A 88 30.42 -81.63 -87.03
CA GLN A 88 31.76 -81.26 -86.56
C GLN A 88 32.10 -79.81 -86.87
N HIS A 89 31.73 -79.33 -88.05
CA HIS A 89 31.94 -77.94 -88.46
C HIS A 89 31.10 -76.97 -87.60
N VAL A 90 29.81 -77.26 -87.40
CA VAL A 90 28.91 -76.46 -86.56
C VAL A 90 29.39 -76.45 -85.11
N ALA A 91 29.71 -77.61 -84.53
CA ALA A 91 30.25 -77.69 -83.16
C ALA A 91 31.61 -76.98 -83.02
N GLY A 92 32.40 -76.92 -84.10
CA GLY A 92 33.64 -76.15 -84.16
C GLY A 92 33.39 -74.63 -84.18
N LEU A 93 32.38 -74.17 -84.92
CA LEU A 93 31.96 -72.77 -84.94
C LEU A 93 31.34 -72.33 -83.61
N GLU A 94 30.47 -73.15 -83.01
CA GLU A 94 29.88 -72.88 -81.69
C GLU A 94 30.95 -72.76 -80.60
N ARG A 95 31.97 -73.63 -80.63
CA ARG A 95 33.13 -73.53 -79.72
C ARG A 95 33.93 -72.24 -79.93
N LYS A 96 34.12 -71.80 -81.17
CA LYS A 96 34.79 -70.52 -81.45
C LYS A 96 33.97 -69.33 -80.96
N PHE A 97 32.67 -69.26 -81.29
CA PHE A 97 31.80 -68.19 -80.85
C PHE A 97 31.61 -68.14 -79.33
N SER A 98 31.52 -69.30 -78.67
CA SER A 98 31.45 -69.34 -77.20
C SER A 98 32.76 -68.91 -76.54
N ALA A 99 33.91 -69.27 -77.11
CA ALA A 99 35.21 -68.79 -76.64
C ALA A 99 35.37 -67.27 -76.84
N ASP A 100 35.01 -66.75 -78.02
CA ASP A 100 35.06 -65.31 -78.31
C ASP A 100 34.10 -64.52 -77.40
N ARG A 101 32.90 -65.04 -77.18
CA ARG A 101 31.91 -64.45 -76.27
C ARG A 101 32.41 -64.44 -74.82
N ALA A 102 32.96 -65.55 -74.33
CA ALA A 102 33.51 -65.63 -72.99
C ALA A 102 34.70 -64.67 -72.80
N GLY A 103 35.55 -64.50 -73.83
CA GLY A 103 36.64 -63.52 -73.82
C GLY A 103 36.15 -62.07 -73.81
N LEU A 104 35.09 -61.73 -74.56
CA LEU A 104 34.48 -60.41 -74.52
C LEU A 104 33.77 -60.15 -73.17
N GLU A 105 33.06 -61.13 -72.62
CA GLU A 105 32.43 -61.05 -71.31
C GLU A 105 33.47 -60.87 -70.19
N SER A 106 34.61 -61.57 -70.25
CA SER A 106 35.69 -61.38 -69.28
C SER A 106 36.32 -59.99 -69.38
N GLN A 107 36.56 -59.48 -70.60
CA GLN A 107 37.06 -58.12 -70.80
C GLN A 107 36.10 -57.04 -70.29
N LEU A 108 34.79 -57.21 -70.52
CA LEU A 108 33.77 -56.30 -70.01
C LEU A 108 33.74 -56.32 -68.47
N ASN A 109 33.82 -57.51 -67.86
CA ASN A 109 33.84 -57.66 -66.41
C ASN A 109 35.11 -57.06 -65.79
N GLU A 110 36.27 -57.25 -66.43
CA GLU A 110 37.52 -56.60 -66.00
C GLU A 110 37.44 -55.08 -66.08
N GLN A 111 36.89 -54.53 -67.17
CA GLN A 111 36.67 -53.09 -67.30
C GLN A 111 35.67 -52.57 -66.26
N ASN A 112 34.53 -53.25 -66.07
CA ASN A 112 33.54 -52.87 -65.06
C ASN A 112 34.13 -52.87 -63.65
N ALA A 113 34.87 -53.93 -63.28
CA ALA A 113 35.54 -54.00 -61.99
C ALA A 113 36.60 -52.89 -61.82
N ALA A 114 37.30 -52.51 -62.89
CA ALA A 114 38.25 -51.39 -62.86
C ALA A 114 37.53 -50.04 -62.69
N TYR A 115 36.39 -49.82 -63.36
CA TYR A 115 35.57 -48.63 -63.19
C TYR A 115 34.96 -48.54 -61.79
N GLU A 116 34.42 -49.64 -61.27
CA GLU A 116 33.86 -49.72 -59.91
C GLU A 116 34.92 -49.39 -58.86
N ARG A 117 36.14 -49.93 -58.99
CA ARG A 117 37.27 -49.57 -58.10
C ARG A 117 37.60 -48.09 -58.18
N ARG A 118 37.69 -47.52 -59.39
CA ARG A 118 37.99 -46.09 -59.55
C ARG A 118 36.88 -45.20 -58.98
N LEU A 119 35.62 -45.59 -59.14
CA LEU A 119 34.47 -44.90 -58.54
C LEU A 119 34.51 -44.98 -57.01
N ALA A 120 34.82 -46.15 -56.45
CA ALA A 120 34.96 -46.34 -55.01
C ALA A 120 36.13 -45.53 -54.42
N ASP A 121 37.28 -45.50 -55.11
CA ASP A 121 38.42 -44.67 -54.71
C ASP A 121 38.05 -43.18 -54.75
N GLN A 122 37.36 -42.74 -55.82
CA GLN A 122 36.88 -41.36 -55.94
C GLN A 122 35.88 -41.01 -54.83
N SER A 123 34.88 -41.88 -54.57
CA SER A 123 33.90 -41.64 -53.51
C SER A 123 34.57 -41.57 -52.14
N ALA A 124 35.52 -42.46 -51.84
CA ALA A 124 36.28 -42.44 -50.59
C ALA A 124 37.10 -41.14 -50.45
N THR A 125 37.74 -40.66 -51.53
CA THR A 125 38.44 -39.36 -51.48
C THR A 125 37.50 -38.20 -51.23
N TYR A 126 36.33 -38.15 -51.88
CA TYR A 126 35.34 -37.10 -51.64
C TYR A 126 34.77 -37.15 -50.22
N GLU A 127 34.46 -38.34 -49.70
CA GLU A 127 33.99 -38.53 -48.34
C GLU A 127 35.02 -38.05 -47.31
N SER A 128 36.31 -38.36 -47.51
CA SER A 128 37.39 -37.86 -46.65
C SER A 128 37.50 -36.33 -46.68
N GLN A 129 37.44 -35.71 -47.86
CA GLN A 129 37.49 -34.24 -48.00
C GLN A 129 36.29 -33.56 -47.34
N LEU A 130 35.09 -34.14 -47.48
CA LEU A 130 33.88 -33.64 -46.82
C LEU A 130 33.97 -33.77 -45.30
N ALA A 131 34.52 -34.88 -44.79
CA ALA A 131 34.75 -35.07 -43.37
C ALA A 131 35.75 -34.04 -42.81
N ASP A 132 36.86 -33.82 -43.51
CA ASP A 132 37.87 -32.82 -43.12
C ASP A 132 37.28 -31.39 -43.12
N GLN A 133 36.51 -31.04 -44.16
CA GLN A 133 35.81 -29.75 -44.22
C GLN A 133 34.80 -29.60 -43.07
N ARG A 134 33.99 -30.62 -42.79
CA ARG A 134 33.04 -30.62 -41.67
C ARG A 134 33.75 -30.41 -40.34
N ALA A 135 34.82 -31.17 -40.07
CA ALA A 135 35.60 -31.02 -38.85
C ALA A 135 36.18 -29.60 -38.72
N THR A 136 36.65 -29.02 -39.83
CA THR A 136 37.17 -27.65 -39.85
C THR A 136 36.07 -26.62 -39.53
N TYR A 137 34.89 -26.75 -40.13
CA TYR A 137 33.75 -25.87 -39.85
C TYR A 137 33.23 -26.02 -38.42
N GLU A 138 33.14 -27.25 -37.91
CA GLU A 138 32.75 -27.54 -36.53
C GLU A 138 33.73 -26.90 -35.54
N SER A 139 35.04 -27.01 -35.77
CA SER A 139 36.04 -26.32 -34.95
C SER A 139 35.88 -24.81 -35.00
N GLN A 140 35.68 -24.21 -36.18
CA GLN A 140 35.49 -22.76 -36.32
C GLN A 140 34.20 -22.28 -35.63
N LEU A 141 33.11 -23.04 -35.71
CA LEU A 141 31.86 -22.76 -35.01
C LEU A 141 32.03 -22.86 -33.49
N ALA A 142 32.75 -23.88 -33.01
CA ALA A 142 33.07 -24.04 -31.60
C ALA A 142 33.94 -22.87 -31.07
N ASP A 143 34.95 -22.44 -31.83
CA ASP A 143 35.81 -21.32 -31.44
C ASP A 143 35.06 -19.99 -31.46
N ARG A 144 34.19 -19.76 -32.46
CA ARG A 144 33.34 -18.57 -32.53
C ARG A 144 32.31 -18.55 -31.40
N SER A 145 31.65 -19.67 -31.10
CA SER A 145 30.67 -19.74 -30.01
C SER A 145 31.32 -19.46 -28.66
N ARG A 146 32.49 -20.06 -28.37
CA ARG A 146 33.27 -19.73 -27.16
C ARG A 146 33.62 -18.25 -27.07
N ALA A 147 34.10 -17.66 -28.17
CA ALA A 147 34.44 -16.23 -28.20
C ALA A 147 33.21 -15.32 -27.97
N TYR A 148 32.03 -15.73 -28.44
CA TYR A 148 30.78 -15.00 -28.15
C TYR A 148 30.32 -15.19 -26.70
N GLU A 149 30.40 -16.40 -26.17
CA GLU A 149 30.08 -16.70 -24.77
C GLU A 149 30.99 -15.91 -23.82
N GLU A 150 32.31 -15.88 -24.07
CA GLU A 150 33.27 -15.09 -23.31
C GLU A 150 32.88 -13.60 -23.32
N ARG A 151 32.64 -13.01 -24.50
CA ARG A 151 32.21 -11.60 -24.60
C ARG A 151 30.89 -11.31 -23.89
N LEU A 152 29.92 -12.22 -23.98
CA LEU A 152 28.64 -12.11 -23.28
C LEU A 152 28.84 -12.10 -21.77
N THR A 153 29.70 -12.98 -21.24
CA THR A 153 30.02 -13.01 -19.80
C THR A 153 30.78 -11.77 -19.35
N GLU A 154 31.73 -11.27 -20.14
CA GLU A 154 32.43 -10.01 -19.85
C GLU A 154 31.46 -8.82 -19.84
N GLN A 155 30.54 -8.75 -20.81
CA GLN A 155 29.52 -7.71 -20.84
C GLN A 155 28.56 -7.82 -19.65
N ALA A 156 28.05 -9.01 -19.35
CA ALA A 156 27.16 -9.25 -18.22
C ALA A 156 27.79 -8.82 -16.89
N THR A 157 29.04 -9.25 -16.63
CA THR A 157 29.78 -8.86 -15.42
C THR A 157 30.03 -7.36 -15.35
N SER A 158 30.31 -6.69 -16.48
CA SER A 158 30.46 -5.24 -16.51
C SER A 158 29.17 -4.48 -16.19
N TYR A 159 28.02 -4.96 -16.69
CA TYR A 159 26.72 -4.37 -16.40
C TYR A 159 26.29 -4.61 -14.96
N GLU A 160 26.51 -5.81 -14.42
CA GLU A 160 26.25 -6.12 -13.02
C GLU A 160 27.07 -5.22 -12.08
N ALA A 161 28.35 -4.99 -12.39
CA ALA A 161 29.18 -4.06 -11.64
C ALA A 161 28.64 -2.62 -11.70
N GLN A 162 28.25 -2.12 -12.87
CA GLN A 162 27.67 -0.78 -13.01
C GLN A 162 26.34 -0.63 -12.25
N LEU A 163 25.49 -1.65 -12.28
CA LEU A 163 24.23 -1.66 -11.53
C LEU A 163 24.49 -1.67 -10.01
N ALA A 164 25.48 -2.42 -9.55
CA ALA A 164 25.89 -2.43 -8.15
C ALA A 164 26.41 -1.06 -7.68
N ASP A 165 27.31 -0.44 -8.44
CA ASP A 165 27.84 0.90 -8.14
C ASP A 165 26.72 1.95 -8.09
N GLN A 166 25.79 1.91 -9.06
CA GLN A 166 24.63 2.81 -9.04
C GLN A 166 23.74 2.55 -7.82
N ALA A 167 23.46 1.28 -7.50
CA ALA A 167 22.64 0.92 -6.36
C ALA A 167 23.23 1.43 -5.03
N GLU A 168 24.56 1.34 -4.86
CA GLU A 168 25.25 1.90 -3.68
C GLU A 168 25.07 3.42 -3.59
N VAL A 169 25.27 4.15 -4.70
CA VAL A 169 25.08 5.61 -4.74
C VAL A 169 23.63 6.00 -4.41
N TRP A 170 22.65 5.30 -4.99
CA TRP A 170 21.23 5.53 -4.71
C TRP A 170 20.87 5.24 -3.25
N GLN A 171 21.40 4.16 -2.68
CA GLN A 171 21.20 3.82 -1.27
C GLN A 171 21.82 4.85 -0.34
N GLU A 172 23.04 5.31 -0.62
CA GLU A 172 23.70 6.37 0.16
C GLU A 172 22.87 7.66 0.10
N GLN A 173 22.41 8.06 -1.09
CA GLN A 173 21.57 9.25 -1.25
C GLN A 173 20.24 9.11 -0.49
N LEU A 174 19.56 7.97 -0.58
CA LEU A 174 18.32 7.72 0.17
C LEU A 174 18.55 7.77 1.68
N SER A 175 19.67 7.21 2.16
CA SER A 175 20.04 7.25 3.58
C SER A 175 20.23 8.68 4.08
N HIS A 176 20.86 9.55 3.27
CA HIS A 176 21.03 10.95 3.59
C HIS A 176 19.70 11.73 3.58
N GLN A 177 18.80 11.42 2.66
CA GLN A 177 17.46 12.01 2.61
C GLN A 177 16.63 11.61 3.84
N LEU A 178 16.57 10.32 4.18
CA LEU A 178 15.85 9.83 5.35
C LEU A 178 16.40 10.41 6.65
N ALA A 179 17.72 10.50 6.79
CA ALA A 179 18.35 11.11 7.96
C ALA A 179 18.03 12.62 8.08
N ALA A 180 17.85 13.33 6.97
CA ALA A 180 17.43 14.73 6.98
C ALA A 180 15.97 14.89 7.44
N VAL A 181 15.08 14.03 6.97
CA VAL A 181 13.67 14.00 7.41
C VAL A 181 13.56 13.63 8.89
N ALA A 182 14.31 12.63 9.34
CA ALA A 182 14.34 12.22 10.75
C ALA A 182 14.80 13.36 11.66
N ARG A 183 15.90 14.05 11.32
CA ARG A 183 16.35 15.23 12.10
C ARG A 183 15.31 16.36 12.12
N LEU A 184 14.59 16.58 11.01
CA LEU A 184 13.51 17.56 10.97
C LEU A 184 12.43 17.21 12.00
N ALA A 185 12.02 15.94 12.04
CA ALA A 185 10.95 15.46 12.91
C ALA A 185 11.35 15.35 14.39
N ASP A 186 12.54 14.79 14.67
CA ASP A 186 12.96 14.42 16.03
C ASP A 186 13.67 15.57 16.76
N GLU A 187 14.33 16.48 16.05
CA GLU A 187 15.14 17.55 16.65
C GLU A 187 14.59 18.93 16.32
N GLN A 188 14.45 19.26 15.02
CA GLN A 188 14.16 20.62 14.59
C GLN A 188 12.73 21.05 14.89
N LEU A 189 11.74 20.18 14.66
CA LEU A 189 10.34 20.49 14.93
C LEU A 189 10.05 20.67 16.43
N PRO A 190 10.48 19.79 17.34
CA PRO A 190 10.30 20.00 18.79
C PRO A 190 11.00 21.25 19.32
N ASP A 191 12.22 21.53 18.85
CA ASP A 191 12.96 22.75 19.25
C ASP A 191 12.26 24.02 18.73
N ALA A 192 11.84 24.02 17.46
CA ALA A 192 11.08 25.12 16.88
C ALA A 192 9.73 25.33 17.59
N MET A 193 9.01 24.26 17.97
CA MET A 193 7.78 24.37 18.76
C MET A 193 8.02 25.00 20.12
N THR A 194 9.13 24.64 20.79
CA THR A 194 9.47 25.17 22.12
C THR A 194 9.77 26.67 22.04
N LYS A 195 10.55 27.09 21.04
CA LYS A 195 10.87 28.50 20.79
C LYS A 195 9.68 29.32 20.30
N LEU A 196 8.82 28.73 19.46
CA LEU A 196 7.56 29.37 19.04
C LEU A 196 6.66 29.67 20.24
N ARG A 197 6.55 28.74 21.21
CA ARG A 197 5.83 29.00 22.47
C ARG A 197 6.48 30.10 23.32
N ALA A 198 7.79 30.30 23.21
CA ALA A 198 8.49 31.39 23.89
C ALA A 198 8.26 32.76 23.24
N GLY A 199 7.69 32.79 22.02
CA GLY A 199 7.35 34.02 21.28
C GLY A 199 8.36 34.41 20.21
N ASP A 200 9.26 33.52 19.81
CA ASP A 200 10.21 33.77 18.73
C ASP A 200 9.50 33.79 17.35
N ALA A 201 9.97 34.65 16.44
CA ALA A 201 9.38 34.79 15.11
C ALA A 201 9.66 33.54 14.25
N ILE A 202 8.65 33.06 13.50
CA ILE A 202 8.76 31.87 12.65
C ILE A 202 9.97 31.94 11.71
N ASP A 203 10.27 33.10 11.14
CA ASP A 203 11.39 33.29 10.22
C ASP A 203 12.76 33.02 10.84
N ASP A 204 12.92 33.27 12.14
CA ASP A 204 14.16 33.04 12.90
C ASP A 204 14.33 31.57 13.29
N LEU A 205 13.23 30.80 13.32
CA LEU A 205 13.22 29.37 13.68
C LEU A 205 13.57 28.45 12.52
N LEU A 206 13.53 28.96 11.28
CA LEU A 206 13.74 28.13 10.10
C LEU A 206 15.23 27.88 9.83
N PRO A 207 15.67 26.61 9.73
CA PRO A 207 17.07 26.27 9.49
C PRO A 207 17.55 26.80 8.14
N THR A 208 18.76 27.34 8.09
CA THR A 208 19.36 27.90 6.87
C THR A 208 19.49 26.79 5.82
N VAL A 209 19.18 27.11 4.55
CA VAL A 209 19.09 26.14 3.45
C VAL A 209 20.38 25.29 3.28
N ASN A 210 21.55 25.75 3.74
CA ASN A 210 22.84 25.08 3.53
C ASN A 210 23.33 24.18 4.68
N GLN A 211 22.50 23.83 5.67
CA GLN A 211 22.99 23.11 6.86
C GLN A 211 23.40 21.64 6.61
N CYS A 212 23.01 21.02 5.49
CA CYS A 212 23.41 19.65 5.18
C CYS A 212 23.97 19.51 3.75
N ALA A 213 25.29 19.63 3.60
CA ALA A 213 25.96 19.55 2.29
C ALA A 213 25.71 18.23 1.50
N LYS A 214 25.20 17.19 2.17
CA LYS A 214 24.95 15.85 1.60
C LYS A 214 23.54 15.65 1.02
N VAL A 215 22.67 16.65 1.09
CA VAL A 215 21.28 16.58 0.61
C VAL A 215 21.08 17.59 -0.50
N SER A 216 20.24 17.28 -1.49
CA SER A 216 19.91 18.22 -2.56
C SER A 216 19.29 19.51 -2.00
N SER A 217 19.67 20.65 -2.58
CA SER A 217 19.15 21.97 -2.18
C SER A 217 17.63 22.08 -2.37
N GLU A 218 17.09 21.37 -3.37
CA GLU A 218 15.64 21.29 -3.63
C GLU A 218 14.88 20.61 -2.48
N LEU A 219 15.37 19.45 -1.99
CA LEU A 219 14.73 18.77 -0.87
C LEU A 219 14.82 19.62 0.41
N GLN A 220 15.94 20.30 0.63
CA GLN A 220 16.09 21.22 1.78
C GLN A 220 15.11 22.38 1.73
N ALA A 221 14.89 22.96 0.55
CA ALA A 221 13.91 24.02 0.35
C ALA A 221 12.48 23.54 0.64
N GLU A 222 12.11 22.33 0.17
CA GLU A 222 10.80 21.74 0.44
C GLU A 222 10.62 21.39 1.93
N LEU A 223 11.63 20.81 2.59
CA LEU A 223 11.57 20.55 4.03
C LEU A 223 11.43 21.83 4.86
N ARG A 224 12.14 22.90 4.48
CA ARG A 224 12.00 24.23 5.11
C ARG A 224 10.59 24.80 4.90
N LYS A 225 10.02 24.62 3.71
CA LYS A 225 8.65 25.07 3.39
C LYS A 225 7.61 24.31 4.20
N LEU A 226 7.73 22.98 4.31
CA LEU A 226 6.89 22.15 5.17
C LEU A 226 6.94 22.62 6.62
N LEU A 227 8.15 22.79 7.18
CA LEU A 227 8.33 23.29 8.54
C LEU A 227 7.67 24.65 8.75
N ARG A 228 7.87 25.60 7.81
CA ARG A 228 7.23 26.92 7.87
C ARG A 228 5.72 26.79 7.92
N THR A 229 5.13 26.01 7.02
CA THR A 229 3.67 25.82 6.96
C THR A 229 3.13 25.18 8.25
N SER A 230 3.84 24.19 8.80
CA SER A 230 3.48 23.59 10.08
C SER A 230 3.53 24.59 11.24
N LEU A 231 4.57 25.42 11.32
CA LEU A 231 4.70 26.45 12.36
C LEU A 231 3.61 27.52 12.26
N ILE A 232 3.26 27.98 11.05
CA ILE A 232 2.15 28.92 10.85
C ILE A 232 0.82 28.33 11.32
N GLY A 233 0.55 27.06 10.98
CA GLY A 233 -0.66 26.38 11.43
C GLY A 233 -0.74 26.26 12.97
N LEU A 234 0.40 25.98 13.59
CA LEU A 234 0.51 25.82 15.04
C LEU A 234 0.42 27.15 15.79
N GLU A 235 1.05 28.22 15.28
CA GLU A 235 0.90 29.58 15.80
C GLU A 235 -0.57 30.01 15.80
N ALA A 236 -1.28 29.79 14.69
CA ALA A 236 -2.72 30.08 14.61
C ALA A 236 -3.56 29.24 15.58
N GLU A 237 -3.11 28.06 15.98
CA GLU A 237 -3.76 27.24 17.02
C GLU A 237 -3.45 27.76 18.42
N PHE A 238 -2.20 28.14 18.71
CA PHE A 238 -1.81 28.77 19.97
C PHE A 238 -2.52 30.11 20.18
N ASP A 239 -2.65 30.93 19.13
CA ASP A 239 -3.40 32.18 19.18
C ASP A 239 -4.89 31.95 19.45
N ARG A 240 -5.49 30.91 18.83
CA ARG A 240 -6.88 30.51 19.11
C ARG A 240 -7.05 30.04 20.55
N SER A 241 -6.13 29.21 21.05
CA SER A 241 -6.15 28.73 22.42
C SER A 241 -6.02 29.89 23.41
N THR A 242 -5.00 30.73 23.25
CA THR A 242 -4.75 31.92 24.08
C THR A 242 -5.93 32.90 24.03
N SER A 243 -6.52 33.13 22.85
CA SER A 243 -7.70 33.99 22.71
C SER A 243 -8.93 33.41 23.43
N ALA A 244 -9.14 32.09 23.37
CA ALA A 244 -10.19 31.42 24.12
C ALA A 244 -9.96 31.53 25.63
N GLU A 245 -8.72 31.40 26.10
CA GLU A 245 -8.35 31.60 27.50
C GLU A 245 -8.68 33.02 27.97
N GLN A 246 -8.24 34.02 27.21
CA GLN A 246 -8.53 35.42 27.50
C GLN A 246 -10.04 35.72 27.47
N ALA A 247 -10.79 35.09 26.57
CA ALA A 247 -12.25 35.21 26.53
C ALA A 247 -12.89 34.64 27.81
N VAL A 248 -12.48 33.46 28.27
CA VAL A 248 -12.95 32.86 29.54
C VAL A 248 -12.62 33.75 30.74
N ILE A 249 -11.38 34.26 30.80
CA ILE A 249 -10.94 35.20 31.86
C ILE A 249 -11.82 36.46 31.84
N SER A 250 -12.08 37.01 30.65
CA SER A 250 -12.93 38.19 30.49
C SER A 250 -14.37 37.95 30.95
N ILE A 251 -14.94 36.76 30.68
CA ILE A 251 -16.27 36.36 31.13
C ILE A 251 -16.28 36.21 32.65
N GLY A 252 -15.28 35.53 33.23
CA GLY A 252 -15.14 35.39 34.68
C GLY A 252 -15.09 36.74 35.39
N ASN A 253 -14.28 37.68 34.90
CA ASN A 253 -14.22 39.04 35.45
C ASN A 253 -15.57 39.78 35.35
N ARG A 254 -16.31 39.60 34.24
CA ARG A 254 -17.65 40.19 34.08
C ARG A 254 -18.66 39.60 35.06
N ILE A 255 -18.65 38.26 35.24
CA ILE A 255 -19.49 37.58 36.24
C ILE A 255 -19.15 38.10 37.64
N HIS A 256 -17.87 38.21 37.99
CA HIS A 256 -17.45 38.70 39.31
C HIS A 256 -17.95 40.14 39.58
N VAL A 257 -17.85 41.04 38.59
CA VAL A 257 -18.36 42.42 38.71
C VAL A 257 -19.87 42.43 38.89
N LEU A 258 -20.61 41.60 38.16
CA LEU A 258 -22.06 41.50 38.28
C LEU A 258 -22.47 40.94 39.65
N THR A 259 -21.86 39.84 40.09
CA THR A 259 -22.14 39.21 41.38
C THR A 259 -21.78 40.13 42.55
N SER A 260 -20.67 40.87 42.46
CA SER A 260 -20.30 41.88 43.47
C SER A 260 -21.34 43.01 43.57
N LYS A 261 -21.88 43.47 42.43
CA LYS A 261 -22.97 44.46 42.42
C LYS A 261 -24.27 43.91 43.01
N LEU A 262 -24.62 42.66 42.69
CA LEU A 262 -25.81 41.99 43.24
C LEU A 262 -25.70 41.84 44.76
N ARG A 263 -24.55 41.38 45.26
CA ARG A 263 -24.30 41.28 46.70
C ARG A 263 -24.34 42.63 47.40
N GLY A 264 -23.78 43.68 46.77
CA GLY A 264 -23.87 45.04 47.29
C GLY A 264 -25.31 45.52 47.48
N ARG A 265 -26.17 45.31 46.47
CA ARG A 265 -27.61 45.62 46.56
C ARG A 265 -28.34 44.77 47.60
N LEU A 266 -27.98 43.49 47.69
CA LEU A 266 -28.56 42.59 48.66
C LEU A 266 -28.23 43.04 50.09
N HIS A 267 -27.00 43.50 50.34
CA HIS A 267 -26.59 44.05 51.62
C HIS A 267 -27.31 45.37 51.97
N GLU A 268 -27.52 46.24 50.97
CA GLU A 268 -28.32 47.47 51.12
C GLU A 268 -29.77 47.12 51.50
N MET A 269 -30.41 46.18 50.79
CA MET A 269 -31.76 45.69 51.12
C MET A 269 -31.84 45.00 52.48
N GLN A 270 -30.80 44.29 52.92
CA GLN A 270 -30.73 43.71 54.26
C GLN A 270 -30.65 44.81 55.33
N GLY A 271 -29.89 45.89 55.07
CA GLY A 271 -29.82 47.05 55.96
C GLY A 271 -31.16 47.78 56.09
N GLU A 272 -31.87 47.95 54.96
CA GLU A 272 -33.16 48.66 54.92
C GLU A 272 -34.35 47.82 55.39
N HIS A 273 -34.41 46.53 55.02
CA HIS A 273 -35.57 45.67 55.21
C HIS A 273 -35.34 44.47 56.15
N GLY A 274 -34.16 44.36 56.78
CA GLY A 274 -33.79 43.25 57.66
C GLY A 274 -34.64 43.10 58.93
N ARG A 275 -35.56 44.02 59.21
CA ARG A 275 -36.50 43.96 60.34
C ARG A 275 -37.68 43.01 60.08
N LEU A 276 -37.96 42.65 58.82
CA LEU A 276 -39.03 41.71 58.45
C LEU A 276 -38.45 40.29 58.33
N PRO A 277 -38.84 39.33 59.19
CA PRO A 277 -38.25 37.99 59.22
C PRO A 277 -38.36 37.23 57.90
N ALA A 278 -39.47 37.41 57.16
CA ALA A 278 -39.68 36.76 55.87
C ALA A 278 -38.76 37.32 54.76
N VAL A 279 -38.54 38.64 54.74
CA VAL A 279 -37.67 39.32 53.76
C VAL A 279 -36.20 39.05 54.09
N ALA A 280 -35.83 39.08 55.37
CA ALA A 280 -34.48 38.75 55.83
C ALA A 280 -34.09 37.31 55.45
N ARG A 281 -35.03 36.36 55.57
CA ARG A 281 -34.82 34.96 55.14
C ARG A 281 -34.61 34.85 53.63
N GLY A 282 -35.48 35.46 52.82
CA GLY A 282 -35.33 35.42 51.36
C GLY A 282 -34.06 36.11 50.85
N LEU A 283 -33.65 37.22 51.47
CA LEU A 283 -32.37 37.87 51.16
C LEU A 283 -31.18 37.00 51.56
N MET A 284 -31.26 36.30 52.69
CA MET A 284 -30.23 35.36 53.12
C MET A 284 -30.10 34.16 52.16
N GLU A 285 -31.23 33.59 51.72
CA GLU A 285 -31.26 32.52 50.71
C GLU A 285 -30.64 32.97 49.38
N LEU A 286 -30.96 34.19 48.92
CA LEU A 286 -30.38 34.75 47.69
C LEU A 286 -28.87 34.99 47.78
N ASP A 287 -28.36 35.51 48.91
CA ASP A 287 -26.91 35.68 49.10
C ASP A 287 -26.18 34.33 49.08
N GLN A 288 -26.82 33.32 49.66
CA GLN A 288 -26.31 31.96 49.71
C GLN A 288 -26.26 31.30 48.32
N GLU A 289 -27.26 31.53 47.47
CA GLU A 289 -27.25 31.06 46.08
C GLU A 289 -26.21 31.79 45.21
N LEU A 290 -25.86 33.03 45.55
CA LEU A 290 -24.84 33.83 44.84
C LEU A 290 -23.40 33.44 45.23
N GLY A 291 -23.19 32.78 46.37
CA GLY A 291 -21.88 32.38 46.88
C GLY A 291 -21.05 31.56 45.88
N PRO A 292 -21.58 30.43 45.36
CA PRO A 292 -20.87 29.60 44.38
C PRO A 292 -20.51 30.34 43.09
N ALA A 293 -21.40 31.19 42.58
CA ALA A 293 -21.16 31.96 41.35
C ALA A 293 -20.02 32.98 41.52
N ASP A 294 -19.92 33.62 42.70
CA ASP A 294 -18.81 34.51 43.03
C ASP A 294 -17.48 33.75 43.19
N SER A 295 -17.53 32.58 43.84
CA SER A 295 -16.37 31.70 43.99
C SER A 295 -15.82 31.25 42.63
N LEU A 296 -16.69 30.85 41.70
CA LEU A 296 -16.31 30.47 40.33
C LEU A 296 -15.68 31.64 39.58
N ALA A 297 -16.27 32.83 39.68
CA ALA A 297 -15.76 34.02 39.01
C ALA A 297 -14.39 34.45 39.55
N ALA A 298 -14.20 34.42 40.87
CA ALA A 298 -12.90 34.67 41.51
C ALA A 298 -11.85 33.62 41.12
N SER A 299 -12.26 32.36 40.96
CA SER A 299 -11.39 31.25 40.52
C SER A 299 -10.85 31.46 39.11
N ILE A 300 -11.72 31.84 38.18
CA ILE A 300 -11.34 32.18 36.81
C ILE A 300 -10.37 33.38 36.80
N GLY A 301 -10.63 34.39 37.63
CA GLY A 301 -9.73 35.53 37.78
C GLY A 301 -8.33 35.14 38.26
N VAL A 302 -8.23 34.27 39.27
CA VAL A 302 -6.94 33.80 39.78
C VAL A 302 -6.18 32.97 38.73
N LEU A 303 -6.89 32.09 38.00
CA LEU A 303 -6.29 31.32 36.90
C LEU A 303 -5.84 32.22 35.75
N GLY A 304 -6.55 33.32 35.49
CA GLY A 304 -6.17 34.35 34.54
C GLY A 304 -5.08 35.31 35.01
N GLY A 305 -4.43 35.03 36.14
CA GLY A 305 -3.33 35.84 36.68
C GLY A 305 -3.75 37.18 37.31
N SER A 306 -5.06 37.44 37.43
CA SER A 306 -5.54 38.66 38.09
C SER A 306 -5.42 38.56 39.61
N ASP A 307 -4.86 39.59 40.23
CA ASP A 307 -4.53 39.64 41.66
C ASP A 307 -5.63 40.28 42.52
N ARG A 308 -6.89 40.06 42.15
CA ARG A 308 -8.01 40.80 42.75
C ARG A 308 -9.21 39.92 43.04
N PRO A 309 -9.25 39.26 44.19
CA PRO A 309 -10.52 39.01 44.81
C PRO A 309 -11.02 40.33 45.41
N GLY A 310 -12.06 40.90 44.80
CA GLY A 310 -13.08 41.76 45.39
C GLY A 310 -12.71 42.93 46.32
N ARG A 311 -12.09 42.70 47.49
CA ARG A 311 -12.10 43.65 48.62
C ARG A 311 -10.76 43.69 49.39
N GLN A 312 -10.09 44.84 49.40
CA GLN A 312 -8.94 45.07 50.28
C GLN A 312 -9.42 45.36 51.70
N TRP A 313 -9.16 44.43 52.61
CA TRP A 313 -9.38 44.62 54.05
C TRP A 313 -8.23 45.46 54.60
N GLN A 314 -8.54 46.60 55.23
CA GLN A 314 -7.53 47.48 55.83
C GLN A 314 -7.11 46.99 57.23
N GLU A 315 -7.95 46.19 57.89
CA GLU A 315 -7.72 45.68 59.24
C GLU A 315 -7.67 44.15 59.26
N PRO A 316 -6.80 43.54 60.10
CA PRO A 316 -6.74 42.09 60.27
C PRO A 316 -8.09 41.50 60.66
N GLN A 317 -8.50 40.41 60.00
CA GLN A 317 -9.78 39.75 60.25
C GLN A 317 -9.61 38.49 61.08
N ARG A 318 -10.52 38.21 62.03
CA ARG A 318 -10.48 36.96 62.81
C ARG A 318 -10.42 35.75 61.87
N LEU A 319 -9.55 34.78 62.15
CA LEU A 319 -9.46 33.53 61.39
C LEU A 319 -10.82 32.82 61.31
N LEU A 320 -11.61 32.87 62.40
CA LEU A 320 -12.99 32.36 62.41
C LEU A 320 -13.87 33.02 61.34
N SER A 321 -13.72 34.33 61.11
CA SER A 321 -14.46 35.06 60.07
C SER A 321 -14.04 34.63 58.67
N VAL A 322 -12.74 34.40 58.45
CA VAL A 322 -12.21 33.90 57.16
C VAL A 322 -12.73 32.49 56.87
N VAL A 323 -12.71 31.60 57.86
CA VAL A 323 -13.26 30.23 57.75
C VAL A 323 -14.75 30.28 57.45
N ARG A 324 -15.53 31.10 58.17
CA ARG A 324 -16.96 31.29 57.90
C ARG A 324 -17.23 31.87 56.51
N GLY A 325 -16.38 32.78 56.05
CA GLY A 325 -16.44 33.30 54.69
C GLY A 325 -16.24 32.22 53.64
N GLY A 326 -15.35 31.25 53.88
CA GLY A 326 -15.14 30.09 53.01
C GLY A 326 -16.36 29.17 53.01
N ILE A 327 -16.90 28.87 54.19
CA ILE A 327 -18.13 28.07 54.37
C ILE A 327 -19.31 28.68 53.61
N GLY A 328 -19.49 30.01 53.67
CA GLY A 328 -20.59 30.71 53.00
C GLY A 328 -20.52 30.72 51.47
N ARG A 329 -19.41 30.27 50.86
CA ARG A 329 -19.23 30.20 49.40
C ARG A 329 -19.56 28.83 48.81
N ILE A 330 -19.86 27.83 49.65
CA ILE A 330 -20.12 26.46 49.21
C ILE A 330 -21.60 26.10 49.33
N LYS A 331 -22.07 25.17 48.50
CA LYS A 331 -23.48 24.74 48.50
C LYS A 331 -23.86 23.97 49.77
N ASP A 332 -22.95 23.11 50.23
CA ASP A 332 -23.16 22.21 51.36
C ASP A 332 -22.66 22.77 52.70
N PHE A 333 -22.75 24.10 52.88
CA PHE A 333 -22.23 24.83 54.06
C PHE A 333 -22.73 24.29 55.41
N HIS A 334 -23.96 23.76 55.44
CA HIS A 334 -24.59 23.19 56.64
C HIS A 334 -23.90 21.90 57.14
N ARG A 335 -23.11 21.24 56.29
CA ARG A 335 -22.37 20.00 56.63
C ARG A 335 -21.03 20.28 57.30
N ILE A 336 -20.59 21.53 57.37
CA ILE A 336 -19.28 21.89 57.90
C ILE A 336 -19.37 22.19 59.39
N GLN A 337 -18.57 21.48 60.19
CA GLN A 337 -18.46 21.70 61.63
C GLN A 337 -17.09 22.29 61.97
N VAL A 338 -17.11 23.51 62.51
CA VAL A 338 -15.90 24.18 63.03
C VAL A 338 -15.67 23.72 64.46
N ARG A 339 -14.53 23.07 64.73
CA ARG A 339 -14.17 22.58 66.07
C ARG A 339 -13.40 23.62 66.88
N HIS A 340 -12.07 23.64 66.73
CA HIS A 340 -11.18 24.54 67.44
C HIS A 340 -10.42 25.38 66.41
N LEU A 341 -10.35 26.69 66.62
CA LEU A 341 -9.55 27.61 65.82
C LEU A 341 -8.81 28.57 66.76
N PRO A 342 -7.53 28.89 66.50
CA PRO A 342 -6.81 29.86 67.29
C PRO A 342 -7.40 31.27 67.09
N GLU A 343 -7.43 32.07 68.15
CA GLU A 343 -7.86 33.47 68.09
C GLU A 343 -6.75 34.35 67.53
N LEU A 344 -6.61 34.33 66.20
CA LEU A 344 -5.64 35.14 65.46
C LEU A 344 -6.33 35.98 64.38
N GLY A 345 -5.75 37.14 64.10
CA GLY A 345 -6.14 38.00 62.97
C GLY A 345 -5.33 37.62 61.73
N VAL A 346 -6.00 37.45 60.60
CA VAL A 346 -5.41 37.23 59.28
C VAL A 346 -5.19 38.59 58.62
N ASP A 347 -4.00 38.80 58.07
CA ASP A 347 -3.65 40.00 57.32
C ASP A 347 -4.64 40.26 56.18
N GLY A 348 -5.05 41.53 56.02
CA GLY A 348 -6.10 41.95 55.12
C GLY A 348 -5.84 41.63 53.66
N GLY A 349 -4.57 41.59 53.24
CA GLY A 349 -4.16 41.17 51.90
C GLY A 349 -4.38 39.67 51.62
N LEU A 350 -4.41 38.84 52.66
CA LEU A 350 -4.59 37.39 52.52
C LEU A 350 -6.05 36.94 52.73
N VAL A 351 -6.88 37.73 53.42
CA VAL A 351 -8.26 37.35 53.80
C VAL A 351 -9.04 36.71 52.65
N ASP A 352 -9.18 37.41 51.53
CA ASP A 352 -10.02 36.95 50.42
C ASP A 352 -9.40 35.75 49.69
N HIS A 353 -8.06 35.68 49.62
CA HIS A 353 -7.31 34.57 49.02
C HIS A 353 -7.43 33.29 49.87
N LEU A 354 -7.27 33.41 51.19
CA LEU A 354 -7.45 32.29 52.11
C LEU A 354 -8.91 31.84 52.17
N THR A 355 -9.86 32.79 52.11
CA THR A 355 -11.30 32.47 51.98
C THR A 355 -11.56 31.62 50.73
N LEU A 356 -10.93 31.96 49.60
CA LEU A 356 -11.08 31.22 48.35
C LEU A 356 -10.41 29.83 48.41
N ILE A 357 -9.22 29.72 49.00
CA ILE A 357 -8.55 28.43 49.23
C ILE A 357 -9.45 27.51 50.08
N LEU A 358 -9.95 28.02 51.19
CA LEU A 358 -10.81 27.26 52.09
C LEU A 358 -12.12 26.87 51.41
N ALA A 359 -12.74 27.77 50.64
CA ALA A 359 -13.96 27.45 49.89
C ALA A 359 -13.76 26.24 48.96
N HIS A 360 -12.66 26.20 48.18
CA HIS A 360 -12.37 25.09 47.28
C HIS A 360 -12.08 23.77 48.00
N LEU A 361 -11.29 23.82 49.08
CA LEU A 361 -10.97 22.62 49.84
C LEU A 361 -12.20 22.07 50.58
N LEU A 362 -13.07 22.94 51.10
CA LEU A 362 -14.30 22.57 51.77
C LEU A 362 -15.35 22.03 50.77
N ASP A 363 -15.47 22.63 49.58
CA ASP A 363 -16.36 22.12 48.53
C ASP A 363 -15.92 20.72 48.06
N ASN A 364 -14.62 20.52 47.87
CA ASN A 364 -14.05 19.21 47.54
C ASN A 364 -14.31 18.19 48.68
N ALA A 365 -14.02 18.54 49.93
CA ALA A 365 -14.27 17.66 51.08
C ALA A 365 -15.76 17.29 51.22
N ALA A 366 -16.67 18.25 50.99
CA ALA A 366 -18.10 18.00 51.03
C ALA A 366 -18.57 17.11 49.87
N ARG A 367 -18.02 17.30 48.66
CA ARG A 367 -18.34 16.51 47.46
C ARG A 367 -17.91 15.04 47.58
N TYR A 368 -16.75 14.78 48.18
CA TYR A 368 -16.23 13.40 48.35
C TYR A 368 -16.71 12.71 49.63
N SER A 369 -17.36 13.45 50.54
CA SER A 369 -17.98 12.89 51.75
C SER A 369 -19.42 12.42 51.49
N PRO A 370 -19.85 11.28 52.05
CA PRO A 370 -21.26 10.86 52.05
C PRO A 370 -22.19 11.96 52.60
N PRO A 371 -23.42 12.12 52.08
CA PRO A 371 -24.32 13.23 52.44
C PRO A 371 -24.73 13.22 53.93
N THR A 372 -24.60 12.09 54.62
CA THR A 372 -24.93 11.92 56.04
C THR A 372 -23.80 12.32 56.99
N GLU A 373 -22.56 12.43 56.50
CA GLU A 373 -21.38 12.67 57.32
C GLU A 373 -20.95 14.15 57.26
N PRO A 374 -20.56 14.76 58.40
CA PRO A 374 -20.07 16.13 58.45
C PRO A 374 -18.59 16.24 58.05
N VAL A 375 -18.21 17.38 57.50
CA VAL A 375 -16.80 17.75 57.26
C VAL A 375 -16.31 18.57 58.44
N LEU A 376 -15.17 18.17 59.02
CA LEU A 376 -14.63 18.82 60.21
C LEU A 376 -13.52 19.80 59.81
N ILE A 377 -13.57 21.02 60.33
CA ILE A 377 -12.47 21.98 60.20
C ILE A 377 -11.93 22.35 61.58
N SER A 378 -10.61 22.29 61.72
CA SER A 378 -9.89 22.68 62.93
C SER A 378 -8.61 23.45 62.57
N GLY A 379 -8.07 24.18 63.54
CA GLY A 379 -6.86 24.95 63.37
C GLY A 379 -6.01 24.89 64.62
N LYS A 380 -4.70 24.85 64.43
CA LYS A 380 -3.71 24.83 65.49
C LYS A 380 -2.49 25.63 65.07
N GLU A 381 -1.88 26.33 66.02
CA GLU A 381 -0.59 26.96 65.79
C GLU A 381 0.52 25.90 65.70
N VAL A 382 1.36 26.01 64.68
CA VAL A 382 2.47 25.09 64.37
C VAL A 382 3.78 25.89 64.23
N PRO A 383 4.96 25.27 64.33
CA PRO A 383 6.24 26.00 64.25
C PRO A 383 6.39 26.85 62.98
N ASN A 384 5.76 26.42 61.88
CA ASN A 384 5.84 27.07 60.58
C ASN A 384 4.65 27.99 60.26
N GLY A 385 3.78 28.30 61.22
CA GLY A 385 2.59 29.14 60.99
C GLY A 385 1.34 28.66 61.72
N VAL A 386 0.19 28.78 61.06
CA VAL A 386 -1.07 28.18 61.52
C VAL A 386 -1.43 27.05 60.57
N GLY A 387 -1.59 25.86 61.11
CA GLY A 387 -2.09 24.69 60.40
C GLY A 387 -3.62 24.63 60.50
N ILE A 388 -4.30 24.66 59.37
CA ILE A 388 -5.74 24.45 59.26
C ILE A 388 -5.95 23.05 58.69
N GLU A 389 -6.62 22.20 59.45
CA GLU A 389 -6.91 20.82 59.08
C GLU A 389 -8.39 20.67 58.70
N ILE A 390 -8.64 20.12 57.51
CA ILE A 390 -9.97 19.80 56.99
C ILE A 390 -10.04 18.28 56.85
N GLN A 391 -10.94 17.65 57.61
CA GLN A 391 -11.12 16.19 57.61
C GLN A 391 -12.45 15.84 56.96
N ASP A 392 -12.37 14.98 55.94
CA ASP A 392 -13.50 14.39 55.27
C ASP A 392 -13.73 12.93 55.74
N SER A 393 -14.95 12.44 55.56
CA SER A 393 -15.38 11.06 55.87
C SER A 393 -15.65 10.27 54.58
N GLY A 394 -14.92 10.58 53.51
CA GLY A 394 -15.02 9.93 52.21
C GLY A 394 -14.40 8.53 52.19
N LYS A 395 -14.21 7.98 50.98
CA LYS A 395 -13.54 6.69 50.76
C LYS A 395 -11.99 6.78 50.78
N GLY A 396 -11.44 7.97 51.02
CA GLY A 396 -10.02 8.27 50.85
C GLY A 396 -9.61 8.38 49.37
N LEU A 397 -8.47 9.02 49.10
CA LEU A 397 -7.88 9.07 47.75
C LEU A 397 -7.01 7.82 47.51
N SER A 398 -7.11 7.24 46.31
CA SER A 398 -6.09 6.29 45.84
C SER A 398 -4.75 6.99 45.64
N GLU A 399 -3.64 6.26 45.71
CA GLU A 399 -2.29 6.82 45.52
C GLU A 399 -2.13 7.52 44.16
N GLU A 400 -2.77 7.00 43.11
CA GLU A 400 -2.80 7.65 41.79
C GLU A 400 -3.51 9.01 41.84
N LYS A 401 -4.65 9.10 42.53
CA LYS A 401 -5.41 10.35 42.70
C LYS A 401 -4.71 11.34 43.62
N LYS A 402 -4.01 10.85 44.66
CA LYS A 402 -3.16 11.71 45.51
C LYS A 402 -2.07 12.36 44.66
N ARG A 403 -1.37 11.58 43.83
CA ARG A 403 -0.34 12.07 42.92
C ARG A 403 -0.90 13.07 41.90
N GLU A 404 -2.08 12.81 41.35
CA GLU A 404 -2.77 13.74 40.44
C GLU A 404 -3.11 15.08 41.14
N ALA A 405 -3.67 15.01 42.36
CA ALA A 405 -3.96 16.19 43.17
C ALA A 405 -2.69 16.99 43.53
N GLU A 406 -1.59 16.30 43.84
CA GLU A 406 -0.29 16.92 44.08
C GLU A 406 0.27 17.59 42.81
N HIS A 407 0.16 16.95 41.64
CA HIS A 407 0.55 17.56 40.36
C HIS A 407 -0.31 18.79 40.01
N ALA A 408 -1.61 18.76 40.30
CA ALA A 408 -2.51 19.90 40.13
C ALA A 408 -2.11 21.07 41.07
N LEU A 409 -1.77 20.78 42.33
CA LEU A 409 -1.25 21.75 43.29
C LEU A 409 0.15 22.27 42.92
N ALA A 410 1.00 21.46 42.30
CA ALA A 410 2.33 21.86 41.83
C ALA A 410 2.26 22.70 40.54
N GLY A 411 1.15 22.61 39.79
CA GLY A 411 1.01 23.26 38.49
C GLY A 411 1.76 22.55 37.37
N THR A 412 2.14 21.28 37.58
CA THR A 412 2.85 20.42 36.62
C THR A 412 1.90 19.45 35.89
N ALA A 413 0.59 19.60 36.07
CA ALA A 413 -0.40 18.76 35.40
C ALA A 413 -0.32 18.95 33.86
N PRO A 414 -0.43 17.87 33.06
CA PRO A 414 -0.45 17.96 31.59
C PRO A 414 -1.61 18.85 31.11
N GLY A 415 -1.34 19.73 30.15
CA GLY A 415 -2.30 20.76 29.71
C GLY A 415 -2.02 22.11 30.37
N ALA A 416 -0.93 22.75 29.96
CA ALA A 416 -0.67 24.15 30.31
C ALA A 416 -1.78 25.00 29.70
N GLY A 417 -2.64 25.59 30.55
CA GLY A 417 -3.77 26.41 30.13
C GLY A 417 -5.12 26.05 30.75
N LEU A 418 -6.14 26.87 30.50
CA LEU A 418 -7.55 26.55 30.77
C LEU A 418 -8.04 25.38 29.88
N GLY A 419 -7.33 25.08 28.77
CA GLY A 419 -7.65 24.02 27.81
C GLY A 419 -7.48 22.57 28.30
N GLY A 420 -7.00 22.34 29.53
CA GLY A 420 -6.90 21.02 30.16
C GLY A 420 -7.88 20.81 31.32
N ILE A 421 -8.89 21.67 31.46
CA ILE A 421 -9.89 21.57 32.53
C ILE A 421 -10.96 20.57 32.09
N THR A 422 -10.71 19.29 32.38
CA THR A 422 -11.66 18.22 32.00
C THR A 422 -12.69 17.93 33.12
N GLU A 423 -12.50 18.46 34.33
CA GLU A 423 -13.43 18.25 35.46
C GLU A 423 -13.46 19.47 36.40
N ASP A 424 -14.65 19.81 36.94
CA ASP A 424 -14.86 20.90 37.91
C ASP A 424 -13.94 20.78 39.15
N ALA A 425 -13.61 19.55 39.57
CA ALA A 425 -12.75 19.27 40.72
C ALA A 425 -11.28 19.71 40.52
N ASN A 426 -10.81 19.72 39.27
CA ASN A 426 -9.44 20.11 38.93
C ASN A 426 -9.25 21.63 38.89
N ILE A 427 -10.31 22.41 38.70
CA ILE A 427 -10.26 23.87 38.76
C ILE A 427 -9.90 24.33 40.17
N GLY A 428 -10.60 23.80 41.18
CA GLY A 428 -10.42 24.21 42.58
C GLY A 428 -9.01 23.93 43.08
N LEU A 429 -8.47 22.73 42.81
CA LEU A 429 -7.09 22.38 43.21
C LEU A 429 -6.04 23.22 42.47
N ARG A 430 -6.24 23.55 41.19
CA ARG A 430 -5.32 24.43 40.45
C ARG A 430 -5.31 25.86 40.99
N VAL A 431 -6.48 26.39 41.37
CA VAL A 431 -6.60 27.70 42.03
C VAL A 431 -5.89 27.69 43.38
N VAL A 432 -6.13 26.65 44.20
CA VAL A 432 -5.46 26.46 45.50
C VAL A 432 -3.95 26.40 45.30
N GLY A 433 -3.46 25.62 44.32
CA GLY A 433 -2.04 25.52 44.00
C GLY A 433 -1.42 26.84 43.57
N ALA A 434 -2.10 27.60 42.71
CA ALA A 434 -1.63 28.91 42.25
C ALA A 434 -1.49 29.90 43.42
N LEU A 435 -2.48 29.97 44.30
CA LEU A 435 -2.45 30.84 45.49
C LEU A 435 -1.43 30.34 46.52
N ALA A 436 -1.33 29.03 46.72
CA ALA A 436 -0.40 28.40 47.65
C ALA A 436 1.05 28.74 47.29
N ARG A 437 1.42 28.59 46.01
CA ARG A 437 2.75 28.97 45.52
C ARG A 437 3.02 30.47 45.66
N ARG A 438 2.02 31.32 45.37
CA ARG A 438 2.15 32.78 45.43
C ARG A 438 2.38 33.30 46.85
N TYR A 439 1.66 32.76 47.83
CA TYR A 439 1.72 33.22 49.23
C TYR A 439 2.61 32.34 50.12
N GLY A 440 3.22 31.28 49.58
CA GLY A 440 4.05 30.34 50.35
C GLY A 440 3.24 29.49 51.34
N ILE A 441 1.97 29.24 51.05
CA ILE A 441 1.11 28.34 51.82
C ILE A 441 1.43 26.91 51.38
N ARG A 442 1.54 25.97 52.33
CA ARG A 442 1.72 24.55 52.01
C ARG A 442 0.41 23.80 52.19
N VAL A 443 0.05 22.97 51.22
CA VAL A 443 -1.13 22.13 51.25
C VAL A 443 -0.66 20.68 51.11
N THR A 444 -1.04 19.83 52.06
CA THR A 444 -0.66 18.41 52.07
C THR A 444 -1.88 17.54 52.31
N PHE A 445 -1.97 16.42 51.60
CA PHE A 445 -3.00 15.40 51.80
C PHE A 445 -2.45 14.30 52.70
N ALA A 446 -3.27 13.86 53.66
CA ALA A 446 -3.01 12.75 54.56
C ALA A 446 -4.27 11.88 54.65
N ASP A 447 -4.12 10.63 55.08
CA ASP A 447 -5.28 9.77 55.31
C ASP A 447 -5.97 10.17 56.62
N SER A 448 -7.29 10.31 56.60
CA SER A 448 -8.06 10.66 57.79
C SER A 448 -8.31 9.43 58.67
N PRO A 449 -8.44 9.60 60.00
CA PRO A 449 -8.79 8.51 60.91
C PRO A 449 -10.14 7.82 60.61
N TRP A 450 -11.00 8.44 59.79
CA TRP A 450 -12.35 7.98 59.46
C TRP A 450 -12.45 7.37 58.05
N LEU A 451 -11.36 6.80 57.52
CA LEU A 451 -11.23 6.25 56.16
C LEU A 451 -11.36 7.29 55.02
N GLY A 452 -11.40 8.58 55.35
CA GLY A 452 -11.44 9.68 54.38
C GLY A 452 -10.08 10.32 54.15
N THR A 453 -10.10 11.58 53.75
CA THR A 453 -8.91 12.41 53.49
C THR A 453 -8.83 13.54 54.51
N SER A 454 -7.63 13.78 55.03
CA SER A 454 -7.29 14.97 55.79
C SER A 454 -6.43 15.90 54.92
N VAL A 455 -6.87 17.14 54.75
CA VAL A 455 -6.11 18.19 54.07
C VAL A 455 -5.57 19.15 55.10
N VAL A 456 -4.25 19.31 55.15
CA VAL A 456 -3.57 20.25 56.05
C VAL A 456 -3.06 21.43 55.25
N VAL A 457 -3.53 22.62 55.59
CA VAL A 457 -3.13 23.91 55.01
C VAL A 457 -2.29 24.67 56.02
N VAL A 458 -0.99 24.82 55.76
CA VAL A 458 -0.06 25.56 56.62
C VAL A 458 0.17 26.95 56.05
N VAL A 459 -0.39 27.95 56.72
CA VAL A 459 -0.26 29.37 56.37
C VAL A 459 0.89 29.99 57.17
N PRO A 460 1.88 30.66 56.55
CA PRO A 460 3.03 31.24 57.27
C PRO A 460 2.66 32.29 58.34
N HIS A 461 3.44 32.33 59.43
CA HIS A 461 3.24 33.25 60.56
C HIS A 461 3.15 34.73 60.17
N LYS A 462 3.84 35.15 59.11
CA LYS A 462 3.85 36.56 58.64
C LYS A 462 2.48 37.10 58.24
N TYR A 463 1.49 36.23 58.03
CA TYR A 463 0.12 36.62 57.68
C TYR A 463 -0.83 36.64 58.89
N PHE A 464 -0.32 36.37 60.10
CA PHE A 464 -1.12 36.42 61.32
C PHE A 464 -0.66 37.55 62.23
N SER A 465 -1.60 38.14 62.94
CA SER A 465 -1.36 39.15 63.95
C SER A 465 -2.26 38.89 65.16
N PRO A 466 -1.81 39.18 66.39
CA PRO A 466 -2.68 39.15 67.55
C PRO A 466 -3.84 40.12 67.34
N LEU A 467 -5.06 39.66 67.63
CA LEU A 467 -6.25 40.48 67.47
C LEU A 467 -6.19 41.71 68.40
N PRO A 468 -6.58 42.90 67.93
CA PRO A 468 -6.83 44.01 68.83
C PRO A 468 -7.87 43.57 69.86
N THR A 469 -7.52 43.61 71.15
CA THR A 469 -8.51 43.41 72.22
C THR A 469 -9.53 44.52 72.08
N ALA A 470 -10.76 44.17 71.67
CA ALA A 470 -11.86 45.10 71.67
C ALA A 470 -12.05 45.57 73.11
N ALA A 471 -11.84 46.87 73.37
CA ALA A 471 -12.29 47.48 74.60
C ALA A 471 -13.81 47.21 74.74
N PRO A 472 -14.30 46.84 75.94
CA PRO A 472 -15.71 46.52 76.11
C PRO A 472 -16.56 47.71 75.68
N ALA A 473 -17.50 47.47 74.77
CA ALA A 473 -18.48 48.46 74.36
C ALA A 473 -19.29 48.91 75.59
N PRO A 474 -19.48 50.23 75.82
CA PRO A 474 -20.27 50.69 76.94
C PRO A 474 -21.73 50.27 76.75
N GLU A 475 -22.30 49.66 77.78
CA GLU A 475 -23.72 49.31 77.87
C GLU A 475 -24.60 50.52 77.53
N ALA A 476 -25.53 50.33 76.61
CA ALA A 476 -26.56 51.30 76.27
C ALA A 476 -27.43 51.57 77.50
N ARG A 477 -27.22 52.73 78.15
CA ARG A 477 -28.17 53.29 79.10
C ARG A 477 -29.33 53.92 78.34
N THR A 478 -30.50 53.32 78.47
CA THR A 478 -31.80 53.93 78.18
C THR A 478 -31.97 55.21 79.00
N ALA A 479 -32.22 56.35 78.33
CA ALA A 479 -32.61 57.59 78.97
C ALA A 479 -33.89 58.14 78.31
N ALA A 480 -34.83 58.51 79.17
CA ALA A 480 -36.22 58.82 78.94
C ALA A 480 -36.46 60.23 78.34
N ALA A 481 -37.72 60.45 77.94
CA ALA A 481 -38.24 61.60 77.18
C ALA A 481 -38.31 62.95 77.95
N ALA A 482 -37.98 64.03 77.21
CA ALA A 482 -38.57 65.40 77.07
C ALA A 482 -39.00 66.23 78.33
N PRO A 483 -38.98 67.59 78.33
CA PRO A 483 -39.61 68.49 77.33
C PRO A 483 -38.93 69.87 77.04
N ALA A 484 -39.63 70.69 76.22
CA ALA A 484 -39.21 71.86 75.45
C ALA A 484 -39.44 73.26 76.09
N ARG A 485 -38.78 74.30 75.54
CA ARG A 485 -39.26 75.70 75.25
C ARG A 485 -38.14 76.56 74.60
N GLU A 486 -38.33 77.08 73.36
CA GLU A 486 -38.67 78.47 72.93
C GLU A 486 -37.53 79.52 73.11
N THR A 487 -37.16 80.49 72.24
CA THR A 487 -37.34 80.91 70.82
C THR A 487 -36.45 82.17 70.57
N ALA A 488 -36.20 82.53 69.29
CA ALA A 488 -35.73 83.82 68.72
C ALA A 488 -34.19 84.00 68.56
N THR A 489 -33.60 84.52 67.47
CA THR A 489 -34.06 85.39 66.35
C THR A 489 -33.10 85.25 65.14
N ALA A 490 -33.60 85.40 63.90
CA ALA A 490 -32.81 85.53 62.66
C ALA A 490 -32.38 86.99 62.38
N PRO A 491 -31.37 87.24 61.52
CA PRO A 491 -31.71 87.68 60.16
C PRO A 491 -30.81 87.11 59.02
N GLU A 492 -31.41 86.96 57.84
CA GLU A 492 -30.80 86.72 56.51
C GLU A 492 -30.76 88.07 55.72
N PRO A 493 -30.25 88.20 54.47
CA PRO A 493 -29.60 87.24 53.56
C PRO A 493 -28.34 87.76 52.80
N ARG A 494 -27.58 86.88 52.13
CA ARG A 494 -26.95 87.23 50.84
C ARG A 494 -26.77 86.00 49.94
N ALA A 495 -27.20 86.21 48.70
CA ALA A 495 -27.45 85.23 47.66
C ALA A 495 -26.21 84.61 47.00
N ALA A 496 -26.50 83.48 46.39
CA ALA A 496 -25.73 82.68 45.45
C ALA A 496 -25.19 83.44 44.24
N GLU A 497 -24.05 82.96 43.72
CA GLU A 497 -23.77 82.91 42.29
C GLU A 497 -23.24 81.53 41.91
N ALA A 498 -23.97 80.88 41.00
CA ALA A 498 -23.71 79.57 40.45
C ALA A 498 -22.79 79.69 39.23
N ALA A 499 -21.70 78.92 39.22
CA ALA A 499 -20.89 78.71 38.02
C ALA A 499 -21.33 77.41 37.33
N THR A 500 -21.92 77.58 36.15
CA THR A 500 -22.35 76.53 35.23
C THR A 500 -21.14 75.88 34.54
N GLY A 501 -20.96 74.57 34.75
CA GLY A 501 -20.03 73.72 34.00
C GLY A 501 -20.82 72.58 33.36
N GLN A 502 -21.00 72.66 32.05
CA GLN A 502 -21.86 71.81 31.24
C GLN A 502 -21.44 70.32 31.28
N THR A 503 -22.40 69.46 31.60
CA THR A 503 -22.34 68.00 31.48
C THR A 503 -23.07 67.56 30.21
N THR A 504 -22.56 66.58 29.47
CA THR A 504 -23.36 65.82 28.51
C THR A 504 -24.32 64.85 29.25
N PRO A 505 -25.43 64.40 28.63
CA PRO A 505 -26.54 63.69 29.29
C PRO A 505 -26.23 62.24 29.70
N GLY A 506 -25.04 61.99 30.27
CA GLY A 506 -24.57 60.69 30.75
C GLY A 506 -23.54 60.73 31.90
N GLY A 507 -23.31 61.89 32.53
CA GLY A 507 -22.78 61.96 33.91
C GLY A 507 -21.38 61.38 34.20
N LEU A 508 -20.40 61.50 33.30
CA LEU A 508 -19.01 61.08 33.55
C LEU A 508 -17.98 62.22 33.31
N PRO A 509 -16.99 62.44 34.21
CA PRO A 509 -15.99 63.50 34.07
C PRO A 509 -14.80 63.09 33.17
N ARG A 510 -14.40 63.95 32.21
CA ARG A 510 -13.22 63.71 31.34
C ARG A 510 -11.92 64.18 32.00
N ARG A 511 -10.94 63.28 32.09
CA ARG A 511 -9.56 63.52 32.55
C ARG A 511 -8.71 64.09 31.40
N ARG A 512 -8.01 65.22 31.62
CA ARG A 512 -7.00 65.78 30.70
C ARG A 512 -5.70 64.96 30.77
N SER A 513 -5.11 64.66 29.62
CA SER A 513 -3.69 64.30 29.49
C SER A 513 -3.00 65.33 28.59
N LYS A 514 -1.73 65.62 28.88
CA LYS A 514 -0.93 66.73 28.38
C LYS A 514 0.32 66.14 27.72
N ARG A 515 0.52 66.27 26.39
CA ARG A 515 1.87 66.24 25.79
C ARG A 515 1.93 66.76 24.35
N ASN A 516 2.73 67.81 24.19
CA ASN A 516 3.57 68.30 23.08
C ASN A 516 3.15 68.11 21.62
N GLU A 517 2.97 69.25 20.94
CA GLU A 517 3.20 69.44 19.51
C GLU A 517 4.31 70.49 19.30
N THR A 518 5.17 70.26 18.32
CA THR A 518 6.04 71.27 17.68
C THR A 518 6.03 70.98 16.17
N GLU A 519 5.80 72.06 15.38
CA GLU A 519 5.95 72.26 13.92
C GLU A 519 5.15 71.34 12.97
N ALA A 520 4.13 71.77 12.19
CA ALA A 520 3.96 72.81 11.14
C ALA A 520 3.59 72.09 9.80
N PRO A 521 3.08 72.74 8.72
CA PRO A 521 1.92 73.61 8.55
C PRO A 521 0.91 73.15 7.44
N ARG A 522 -0.21 73.91 7.29
CA ARG A 522 -1.19 74.03 6.16
C ARG A 522 -0.57 73.96 4.74
N ALA A 523 -1.26 73.81 3.61
CA ALA A 523 -2.59 73.34 3.13
C ALA A 523 -2.66 73.64 1.60
N ALA A 524 -3.33 72.80 0.79
CA ALA A 524 -4.00 73.13 -0.50
C ALA A 524 -4.60 71.81 -1.08
N GLU A 525 -5.91 71.57 -1.03
CA GLU A 525 -6.99 71.96 -1.98
C GLU A 525 -7.04 71.21 -3.32
N ARG A 526 -8.01 70.28 -3.44
CA ARG A 526 -8.98 69.99 -4.55
C ARG A 526 -9.54 68.57 -4.36
N SER A 527 -10.76 68.17 -4.72
CA SER A 527 -12.10 68.73 -4.91
C SER A 527 -13.00 67.52 -5.19
N ASP A 528 -14.24 67.62 -4.73
CA ASP A 528 -15.47 66.93 -5.18
C ASP A 528 -15.67 65.41 -5.08
N ARG A 529 -16.74 65.10 -4.34
CA ARG A 529 -17.63 63.96 -4.49
C ARG A 529 -18.58 64.20 -5.67
N VAL A 530 -18.81 63.20 -6.52
CA VAL A 530 -20.14 62.91 -7.11
C VAL A 530 -20.34 61.39 -7.21
N THR A 531 -21.63 61.05 -7.15
CA THR A 531 -22.37 59.82 -6.90
C THR A 531 -22.33 58.70 -7.95
N VAL A 532 -22.70 57.53 -7.43
CA VAL A 532 -23.03 56.23 -8.05
C VAL A 532 -24.22 56.31 -9.02
N ALA A 533 -24.16 55.52 -10.11
CA ALA A 533 -25.32 54.99 -10.84
C ALA A 533 -25.01 53.58 -11.39
N ALA A 534 -26.07 52.76 -11.47
CA ALA A 534 -26.07 51.29 -11.60
C ALA A 534 -26.06 50.74 -13.04
N VAL A 535 -25.68 49.45 -13.20
CA VAL A 535 -26.12 48.54 -14.29
C VAL A 535 -26.25 47.09 -13.73
N PRO A 536 -27.33 46.32 -14.07
CA PRO A 536 -27.63 44.95 -13.60
C PRO A 536 -27.14 43.85 -14.60
N PRO A 537 -27.37 42.54 -14.35
CA PRO A 537 -26.40 41.46 -14.59
C PRO A 537 -26.61 40.72 -15.92
N ASP A 538 -25.53 40.09 -16.42
CA ASP A 538 -25.64 38.81 -17.11
C ASP A 538 -24.30 38.04 -17.16
N ALA A 539 -24.43 36.74 -16.90
CA ALA A 539 -23.63 35.59 -17.32
C ALA A 539 -22.09 35.66 -17.30
N SER A 540 -21.50 34.93 -16.35
CA SER A 540 -20.45 33.91 -16.59
C SER A 540 -20.09 33.17 -15.30
N PHE A 541 -21.04 32.38 -14.79
CA PHE A 541 -20.81 31.34 -13.78
C PHE A 541 -21.45 30.05 -14.32
N SER A 542 -20.76 29.37 -15.23
CA SER A 542 -21.13 28.04 -15.71
C SER A 542 -19.86 27.31 -16.15
N GLY A 543 -19.11 26.78 -15.19
CA GLY A 543 -17.86 26.07 -15.45
C GLY A 543 -17.44 25.05 -14.38
N LEU A 544 -18.29 24.78 -13.37
CA LEU A 544 -17.96 23.87 -12.26
C LEU A 544 -19.11 22.92 -11.89
N ALA A 545 -19.93 22.56 -12.88
CA ALA A 545 -20.98 21.54 -12.76
C ALA A 545 -20.90 20.48 -13.89
N ALA A 546 -19.70 20.28 -14.45
CA ALA A 546 -19.43 19.34 -15.54
C ALA A 546 -18.36 18.30 -15.17
N PHE A 547 -18.48 17.70 -13.96
CA PHE A 547 -17.69 16.52 -13.58
C PHE A 547 -18.50 15.40 -12.91
N ALA A 548 -19.83 15.56 -12.77
CA ALA A 548 -20.65 14.58 -12.05
C ALA A 548 -21.57 13.72 -12.94
N THR A 549 -21.65 13.95 -14.25
CA THR A 549 -22.56 13.20 -15.13
C THR A 549 -22.05 13.13 -16.58
N ALA A 550 -21.12 12.23 -16.85
CA ALA A 550 -20.87 11.67 -18.19
C ALA A 550 -20.04 10.38 -18.04
N GLY A 551 -20.72 9.28 -17.74
CA GLY A 551 -20.12 7.96 -17.57
C GLY A 551 -21.16 6.85 -17.52
N ARG A 552 -22.22 6.93 -18.33
CA ARG A 552 -22.84 5.80 -19.06
C ARG A 552 -24.12 6.23 -19.77
N GLU A 553 -24.12 5.99 -21.07
CA GLU A 553 -25.24 6.12 -22.00
C GLU A 553 -26.32 5.05 -21.76
N ALA A 554 -27.54 5.46 -22.10
CA ALA A 554 -28.62 4.76 -22.78
C ALA A 554 -29.03 3.33 -22.37
N ALA A 555 -30.30 3.27 -21.95
CA ALA A 555 -31.28 2.18 -21.99
C ALA A 555 -31.21 1.31 -23.28
N GLU A 556 -31.62 0.04 -23.32
CA GLU A 556 -32.93 -0.50 -22.90
C GLU A 556 -32.90 -2.03 -22.62
N ALA A 557 -33.75 -2.42 -21.65
CA ALA A 557 -34.61 -3.61 -21.58
C ALA A 557 -34.05 -5.04 -21.74
N SER A 558 -33.99 -5.79 -20.62
CA SER A 558 -34.87 -6.95 -20.33
C SER A 558 -34.45 -7.65 -19.01
N GLU A 559 -35.42 -7.86 -18.11
CA GLU A 559 -35.34 -8.69 -16.88
C GLU A 559 -35.82 -10.14 -17.17
N PRO A 560 -35.77 -11.09 -16.21
CA PRO A 560 -34.61 -11.55 -15.45
C PRO A 560 -34.50 -13.09 -15.47
N ALA A 561 -33.32 -13.66 -15.17
CA ALA A 561 -33.22 -15.08 -14.81
C ALA A 561 -32.07 -15.33 -13.83
N ASP A 562 -32.50 -15.75 -12.63
CA ASP A 562 -32.01 -16.80 -11.73
C ASP A 562 -30.53 -17.22 -11.65
N ASP A 563 -30.18 -17.55 -10.41
CA ASP A 563 -28.85 -17.83 -9.88
C ASP A 563 -28.48 -19.33 -10.04
N ARG A 564 -27.19 -19.60 -10.30
CA ARG A 564 -26.43 -20.87 -10.10
C ARG A 564 -26.82 -22.09 -10.95
N ASP A 565 -25.86 -22.66 -11.69
CA ASP A 565 -24.93 -23.68 -11.17
C ASP A 565 -24.00 -24.25 -12.28
N THR A 566 -22.75 -24.52 -11.90
CA THR A 566 -21.88 -25.63 -12.36
C THR A 566 -21.36 -25.83 -13.79
N LEU A 567 -20.05 -26.17 -13.80
CA LEU A 567 -19.37 -27.24 -14.53
C LEU A 567 -18.85 -27.02 -15.97
N ALA A 568 -17.52 -26.96 -16.02
CA ALA A 568 -16.65 -27.97 -16.66
C ALA A 568 -16.26 -27.82 -18.13
N GLY A 569 -14.96 -28.06 -18.32
CA GLY A 569 -14.33 -28.56 -19.55
C GLY A 569 -14.06 -27.48 -20.59
N ARG A 570 -12.94 -27.46 -21.29
CA ARG A 570 -11.78 -28.35 -21.35
C ARG A 570 -10.90 -27.70 -22.43
N GLU A 571 -9.59 -27.74 -22.21
CA GLU A 571 -8.57 -28.05 -23.22
C GLU A 571 -8.69 -27.36 -24.61
N TYR A 572 -7.71 -26.55 -25.00
CA TYR A 572 -6.56 -27.05 -25.77
C TYR A 572 -5.52 -25.94 -25.94
N THR A 573 -4.27 -26.39 -25.82
CA THR A 573 -2.99 -25.79 -26.15
C THR A 573 -2.94 -25.24 -27.59
N GLU A 574 -2.22 -24.14 -27.81
CA GLU A 574 -1.06 -24.16 -28.71
C GLU A 574 -0.20 -22.88 -28.62
N HIS A 575 1.10 -23.13 -28.50
CA HIS A 575 2.20 -22.20 -28.72
C HIS A 575 2.18 -21.63 -30.15
N ARG A 576 2.51 -20.34 -30.31
CA ARG A 576 3.45 -19.92 -31.36
C ARG A 576 4.13 -18.58 -31.02
N THR A 577 5.40 -18.67 -30.67
CA THR A 577 6.44 -17.65 -30.82
C THR A 577 7.02 -17.73 -32.24
N GLU A 578 7.32 -16.58 -32.84
CA GLU A 578 8.19 -16.29 -34.01
C GLU A 578 7.91 -14.79 -34.28
N GLU A 579 8.74 -13.78 -34.04
CA GLU A 579 10.18 -13.54 -34.27
C GLU A 579 10.69 -13.96 -35.66
N SER A 580 10.80 -12.97 -36.53
CA SER A 580 11.74 -12.80 -37.66
C SER A 580 11.22 -11.64 -38.54
N ASP A 581 12.00 -10.90 -39.32
CA ASP A 581 13.36 -10.38 -39.22
C ASP A 581 13.48 -9.35 -40.37
N HIS A 582 14.35 -8.35 -40.20
CA HIS A 582 15.10 -7.59 -41.22
C HIS A 582 14.45 -7.08 -42.53
N SER A 583 14.51 -5.75 -42.74
CA SER A 583 15.22 -5.10 -43.87
C SER A 583 15.07 -3.57 -43.85
N SER A 584 16.11 -2.83 -43.47
CA SER A 584 16.68 -1.62 -44.12
C SER A 584 17.67 -0.91 -43.19
#